data_AF-A0A1F6AGW6-F1
#
_entry.id   AF-A0A1F6AGW6-F1
#
_cell.length_a   1.000
_cell.length_b   1.000
_cell.length_c   1.000
_cell.angle_alpha   90.00
_cell.angle_beta   90.00
_cell.angle_gamma   90.00
#
_symmetry.space_group_name_H-M   'P 1'
#
loop_
_entity.id
_entity.type
_entity.pdbx_description
1 polymer ?
#
loop_
_entity_poly.entity_id
_entity_poly.type
_entity_poly.pdbx_seq_one_letter_code
_entity_poly.pdbx_strand_id
1 'polypeptide(L)'
;MTNRHIPRCFGITLIELLVSIGVLMLLLGGLLISYNNYNQSQVVKQTAQTVKANLRLAQSRAQSGVKPTSGCTELTGYTVNFTQSSYSIQAQCTPEGLVGSITNVTLPTTTSFVPVPTTLIFGVLTRGLVNINNSVTITVSGFNHNYDIVVEVNGTITDGGFQ
;
A
#
# COMPACT_ATOMS: atom_id res chain seq x y z
N MET A 1 -68.22 20.20 -24.30
CA MET A 1 -67.00 20.58 -25.06
C MET A 1 -66.04 21.21 -24.07
N THR A 2 -65.09 20.44 -23.53
CA THR A 2 -64.18 20.87 -22.46
C THR A 2 -62.86 21.34 -23.05
N ASN A 3 -62.52 22.60 -22.78
CA ASN A 3 -61.39 23.33 -23.32
C ASN A 3 -60.06 22.73 -22.78
N ARG A 4 -59.22 22.19 -23.66
CA ARG A 4 -57.96 21.53 -23.28
C ARG A 4 -56.84 22.60 -23.27
N HIS A 5 -56.43 23.04 -22.09
CA HIS A 5 -55.26 23.90 -21.93
C HIS A 5 -53.99 23.12 -22.31
N ILE A 6 -53.36 23.52 -23.43
CA ILE A 6 -52.06 23.01 -23.86
C ILE A 6 -50.99 23.76 -23.05
N PRO A 7 -50.14 23.08 -22.26
CA PRO A 7 -49.05 23.73 -21.55
C PRO A 7 -48.02 24.25 -22.57
N ARG A 8 -47.57 25.50 -22.39
CA ARG A 8 -46.52 26.10 -23.23
C ARG A 8 -45.19 25.44 -22.87
N CYS A 9 -44.54 24.79 -23.84
CA CYS A 9 -43.14 24.40 -23.71
C CYS A 9 -42.27 25.66 -23.66
N PHE A 10 -41.67 25.94 -22.51
CA PHE A 10 -40.58 26.91 -22.40
C PHE A 10 -39.34 26.30 -23.06
N GLY A 11 -38.87 26.92 -24.15
CA GLY A 11 -37.60 26.57 -24.78
C GLY A 11 -36.43 27.25 -24.05
N ILE A 12 -35.33 26.54 -23.90
CA ILE A 12 -34.05 27.09 -23.44
C ILE A 12 -33.55 28.16 -24.42
N THR A 13 -33.08 29.28 -23.90
CA THR A 13 -32.49 30.34 -24.73
C THR A 13 -31.06 29.99 -25.11
N LEU A 14 -30.56 30.52 -26.24
CA LEU A 14 -29.17 30.32 -26.65
C LEU A 14 -28.16 30.81 -25.59
N ILE A 15 -28.49 31.90 -24.89
CA ILE A 15 -27.64 32.43 -23.82
C ILE A 15 -27.61 31.49 -22.60
N GLU A 16 -28.75 30.89 -22.23
CA GLU A 16 -28.85 29.93 -21.12
C GLU A 16 -28.05 28.64 -21.40
N LEU A 17 -28.09 28.16 -22.64
CA LEU A 17 -27.25 27.02 -23.07
C LEU A 17 -25.76 27.37 -22.99
N LEU A 18 -25.36 28.56 -23.44
CA LEU A 18 -23.97 29.01 -23.43
C LEU A 18 -23.44 29.16 -21.99
N VAL A 19 -24.23 29.78 -21.09
CA VAL A 19 -23.88 29.91 -19.68
C VAL A 19 -23.78 28.54 -19.01
N SER A 20 -24.72 27.63 -19.28
CA SER A 20 -24.72 26.28 -18.71
C SER A 20 -23.49 25.47 -19.14
N ILE A 21 -23.13 25.52 -20.43
CA ILE A 21 -21.92 24.87 -20.94
C ILE A 21 -20.66 25.51 -20.32
N GLY A 22 -20.64 26.83 -20.13
CA GLY A 22 -19.56 27.53 -19.43
C GLY A 22 -19.37 27.01 -17.99
N VAL A 23 -20.45 26.88 -17.23
CA VAL A 23 -20.42 26.32 -15.87
C VAL A 23 -19.95 24.86 -15.88
N LEU A 24 -20.45 24.04 -16.81
CA LEU A 24 -20.03 22.65 -16.95
C LEU A 24 -18.52 22.51 -17.22
N MET A 25 -17.96 23.35 -18.09
CA MET A 25 -16.52 23.32 -18.37
C MET A 25 -15.68 23.62 -17.13
N LEU A 26 -16.10 24.58 -16.31
CA LEU A 26 -15.41 24.90 -15.04
C LEU A 26 -15.45 23.73 -14.05
N LEU A 27 -16.61 23.07 -13.93
CA LEU A 27 -16.77 21.90 -13.05
C LEU A 27 -15.91 20.73 -13.51
N LEU A 28 -15.92 20.43 -14.82
CA LEU A 28 -15.13 19.33 -15.39
C LEU A 28 -13.62 19.56 -15.20
N GLY A 29 -13.15 20.81 -15.35
CA GLY A 29 -11.76 21.16 -15.08
C GLY A 29 -11.34 20.85 -13.63
N GLY A 30 -12.17 21.23 -12.66
CA GLY A 30 -11.90 20.93 -11.24
C GLY A 30 -11.94 19.44 -10.91
N LEU A 31 -12.88 18.69 -11.50
CA LEU A 31 -13.03 17.25 -11.26
C LEU A 31 -11.80 16.45 -11.69
N LEU A 32 -11.18 16.80 -12.83
CA LEU A 32 -10.00 16.09 -13.34
C LEU A 32 -8.79 16.20 -12.41
N ILE A 33 -8.56 17.39 -11.83
CA ILE A 33 -7.46 17.62 -10.88
C ILE A 33 -7.66 16.77 -9.63
N SER A 34 -8.88 16.79 -9.07
CA SER A 34 -9.24 16.00 -7.90
C SER A 34 -9.09 14.50 -8.16
N TYR A 35 -9.57 14.03 -9.32
CA TYR A 35 -9.46 12.64 -9.73
C TYR A 35 -8.00 12.18 -9.83
N ASN A 36 -7.13 12.99 -10.44
CA ASN A 36 -5.72 12.63 -10.56
C ASN A 36 -5.04 12.52 -9.18
N ASN A 37 -5.29 13.48 -8.28
CA ASN A 37 -4.76 13.44 -6.92
C ASN A 37 -5.26 12.21 -6.16
N TYR A 38 -6.56 11.89 -6.27
CA TYR A 38 -7.13 10.68 -5.68
C TYR A 38 -6.46 9.43 -6.24
N ASN A 39 -6.34 9.31 -7.56
CA ASN A 39 -5.71 8.15 -8.20
C ASN A 39 -4.26 7.97 -7.74
N GLN A 40 -3.48 9.05 -7.65
CA GLN A 40 -2.12 9.03 -7.12
C GLN A 40 -2.05 8.54 -5.68
N SER A 41 -2.93 9.03 -4.80
CA SER A 41 -3.02 8.55 -3.42
C SER A 41 -3.36 7.05 -3.35
N GLN A 42 -4.28 6.57 -4.21
CA GLN A 42 -4.63 5.15 -4.26
C GLN A 42 -3.47 4.27 -4.67
N VAL A 43 -2.61 4.71 -5.61
CA VAL A 43 -1.40 3.97 -6.00
C VAL A 43 -0.46 3.80 -4.81
N VAL A 44 -0.22 4.85 -4.03
CA VAL A 44 0.65 4.78 -2.84
C VAL A 44 0.04 3.87 -1.79
N LYS A 45 -1.25 4.04 -1.48
CA LYS A 45 -1.97 3.18 -0.52
C LYS A 45 -1.94 1.71 -0.95
N GLN A 46 -2.24 1.39 -2.20
CA GLN A 46 -2.24 0.01 -2.68
C GLN A 46 -0.84 -0.62 -2.63
N THR A 47 0.19 0.17 -2.88
CA THR A 47 1.59 -0.26 -2.74
C THR A 47 1.88 -0.60 -1.28
N ALA A 48 1.52 0.28 -0.35
CA ALA A 48 1.67 0.03 1.08
C ALA A 48 0.87 -1.19 1.57
N GLN A 49 -0.37 -1.36 1.10
CA GLN A 49 -1.18 -2.55 1.45
C GLN A 49 -0.55 -3.85 0.93
N THR A 50 0.06 -3.82 -0.26
CA THR A 50 0.82 -4.96 -0.80
C THR A 50 2.03 -5.29 0.08
N VAL A 51 2.80 -4.27 0.48
CA VAL A 51 3.92 -4.44 1.42
C VAL A 51 3.43 -5.08 2.72
N LYS A 52 2.39 -4.51 3.32
CA LYS A 52 1.77 -5.01 4.56
C LYS A 52 1.30 -6.47 4.44
N ALA A 53 0.66 -6.84 3.33
CA ALA A 53 0.24 -8.21 3.08
C ALA A 53 1.43 -9.18 3.02
N ASN A 54 2.52 -8.78 2.36
CA ASN A 54 3.72 -9.59 2.26
C ASN A 54 4.51 -9.69 3.58
N LEU A 55 4.51 -8.64 4.40
CA LEU A 55 5.03 -8.70 5.77
C LEU A 55 4.22 -9.68 6.63
N ARG A 56 2.89 -9.65 6.52
CA ARG A 56 2.02 -10.63 7.21
C ARG A 56 2.26 -12.05 6.73
N LEU A 57 2.53 -12.25 5.45
CA LEU A 57 2.90 -13.56 4.92
C LEU A 57 4.23 -14.05 5.53
N ALA A 58 5.25 -13.20 5.59
CA ALA A 58 6.52 -13.53 6.25
C ALA A 58 6.33 -13.88 7.73
N GLN A 59 5.57 -13.05 8.45
CA GLN A 59 5.20 -13.29 9.85
C GLN A 59 4.47 -14.64 10.02
N SER A 60 3.47 -14.92 9.18
CA SER A 60 2.69 -16.16 9.25
C SER A 60 3.55 -17.39 8.98
N ARG A 61 4.46 -17.32 8.00
CA ARG A 61 5.43 -18.40 7.71
C ARG A 61 6.39 -18.64 8.87
N ALA A 62 6.85 -17.58 9.54
CA ALA A 62 7.66 -17.69 10.74
C ALA A 62 6.88 -18.35 11.89
N GLN A 63 5.67 -17.86 12.19
CA GLN A 63 4.84 -18.41 13.26
C GLN A 63 4.46 -19.88 13.05
N SER A 64 4.18 -20.27 11.80
CA SER A 64 3.85 -21.66 11.44
C SER A 64 5.09 -22.56 11.31
N GLY A 65 6.30 -22.02 11.43
CA GLY A 65 7.52 -22.81 11.38
C GLY A 65 7.83 -23.39 10.00
N VAL A 66 7.33 -22.79 8.91
CA VAL A 66 7.50 -23.30 7.55
C VAL A 66 8.98 -23.25 7.16
N LYS A 67 9.60 -24.42 7.05
CA LYS A 67 10.98 -24.56 6.60
C LYS A 67 11.05 -24.57 5.06
N PRO A 68 12.14 -24.06 4.45
CA PRO A 68 12.42 -24.33 3.04
C PRO A 68 12.66 -25.82 2.81
N THR A 69 12.54 -26.26 1.55
CA THR A 69 12.62 -27.69 1.16
C THR A 69 13.97 -28.34 1.47
N SER A 70 15.05 -27.57 1.52
CA SER A 70 16.38 -28.04 1.90
C SER A 70 17.21 -26.92 2.55
N GLY A 71 18.28 -27.31 3.24
CA GLY A 71 19.27 -26.38 3.79
C GLY A 71 18.87 -25.66 5.07
N CYS A 72 17.85 -26.15 5.79
CA CYS A 72 17.42 -25.55 7.06
C CYS A 72 17.28 -26.61 8.14
N THR A 73 18.24 -26.64 9.08
CA THR A 73 18.17 -27.53 10.24
C THR A 73 17.12 -27.03 11.23
N GLU A 74 17.30 -25.81 11.74
CA GLU A 74 16.36 -25.15 12.65
C GLU A 74 15.96 -23.79 12.10
N LEU A 75 14.65 -23.56 11.90
CA LEU A 75 14.15 -22.25 11.47
C LEU A 75 14.11 -21.30 12.67
N THR A 76 14.78 -20.16 12.57
CA THR A 76 14.74 -19.11 13.60
C THR A 76 13.80 -17.97 13.24
N GLY A 77 13.56 -17.75 11.95
CA GLY A 77 12.59 -16.75 11.51
C GLY A 77 12.54 -16.53 10.00
N TYR A 78 11.86 -15.46 9.60
CA TYR A 78 11.86 -14.94 8.23
C TYR A 78 12.38 -13.51 8.22
N THR A 79 13.38 -13.27 7.37
CA THR A 79 14.06 -11.99 7.23
C THR A 79 13.51 -11.22 6.05
N VAL A 80 13.21 -9.94 6.28
CA VAL A 80 12.74 -8.98 5.28
C VAL A 80 13.79 -7.88 5.13
N ASN A 81 14.46 -7.84 3.98
CA ASN A 81 15.46 -6.82 3.67
C ASN A 81 14.85 -5.78 2.72
N PHE A 82 15.10 -4.50 2.98
CA PHE A 82 14.57 -3.41 2.18
C PHE A 82 15.68 -2.70 1.40
N THR A 83 15.32 -2.22 0.23
CA THR A 83 16.06 -1.19 -0.52
C THR A 83 15.12 0.00 -0.73
N GLN A 84 15.55 1.04 -1.44
CA GLN A 84 14.70 2.18 -1.75
C GLN A 84 13.44 1.79 -2.57
N SER A 85 13.55 0.81 -3.47
CA SER A 85 12.52 0.49 -4.47
C SER A 85 12.10 -0.97 -4.48
N SER A 86 12.61 -1.79 -3.57
CA SER A 86 12.28 -3.21 -3.48
C SER A 86 12.47 -3.74 -2.06
N TYR A 87 11.98 -4.94 -1.83
CA TYR A 87 12.29 -5.71 -0.64
C TYR A 87 12.33 -7.21 -0.97
N SER A 88 13.01 -7.97 -0.12
CA SER A 88 13.14 -9.41 -0.25
C SER A 88 12.76 -10.13 1.03
N ILE A 89 12.17 -11.32 0.89
CA ILE A 89 11.78 -12.19 2.01
C ILE A 89 12.49 -13.53 1.86
N GLN A 90 13.18 -13.97 2.90
CA GLN A 90 13.89 -15.25 2.92
C GLN A 90 13.84 -15.90 4.31
N ALA A 91 13.91 -17.23 4.37
CA ALA A 91 13.98 -17.95 5.63
C ALA A 91 15.36 -17.78 6.27
N GLN A 92 15.38 -17.64 7.61
CA GLN A 92 16.59 -17.61 8.42
C GLN A 92 16.63 -18.85 9.31
N CYS A 93 17.69 -19.62 9.17
CA CYS A 93 17.91 -20.88 9.87
C CYS A 93 19.23 -20.87 10.64
N THR A 94 19.38 -21.82 11.56
CA THR A 94 20.60 -22.01 12.34
C THR A 94 21.02 -23.48 12.20
N PRO A 95 22.30 -23.75 11.88
CA PRO A 95 23.42 -22.80 11.74
C PRO A 95 23.56 -22.11 10.38
N GLU A 96 22.71 -22.41 9.39
CA GLU A 96 22.97 -22.08 7.98
C GLU A 96 22.82 -20.59 7.60
N GLY A 97 22.12 -19.80 8.42
CA GLY A 97 21.80 -18.41 8.11
C GLY A 97 20.65 -18.29 7.12
N LEU A 98 20.77 -17.41 6.12
CA LEU A 98 19.71 -17.20 5.13
C LEU A 98 19.69 -18.31 4.07
N VAL A 99 18.57 -19.02 3.95
CA VAL A 99 18.45 -20.23 3.12
C VAL A 99 17.10 -20.31 2.40
N GLY A 100 17.05 -21.16 1.36
CA GLY A 100 15.87 -21.34 0.52
C GLY A 100 15.66 -20.21 -0.48
N SER A 101 14.52 -20.25 -1.17
CA SER A 101 14.17 -19.30 -2.23
C SER A 101 13.93 -17.89 -1.70
N ILE A 102 14.52 -16.90 -2.38
CA ILE A 102 14.31 -15.48 -2.10
C ILE A 102 13.05 -15.02 -2.84
N THR A 103 12.09 -14.46 -2.11
CA THR A 103 10.94 -13.77 -2.71
C THR A 103 11.29 -12.30 -2.86
N ASN A 104 11.55 -11.83 -4.08
CA ASN A 104 11.82 -10.43 -4.37
C ASN A 104 10.56 -9.72 -4.85
N VAL A 105 10.30 -8.54 -4.31
CA VAL A 105 9.18 -7.69 -4.72
C VAL A 105 9.70 -6.29 -5.02
N THR A 106 9.42 -5.81 -6.23
CA THR A 106 9.76 -4.45 -6.67
C THR A 106 8.53 -3.56 -6.54
N LEU A 107 8.71 -2.36 -6.00
CA LEU A 107 7.67 -1.36 -5.94
C LEU A 107 7.40 -0.78 -7.34
N PRO A 108 6.20 -0.24 -7.61
CA PRO A 108 5.99 0.61 -8.78
C PRO A 108 7.03 1.72 -8.85
N THR A 109 7.48 2.08 -10.06
CA THR A 109 8.53 3.09 -10.30
C THR A 109 8.22 4.48 -9.74
N THR A 110 6.96 4.75 -9.43
CA THR A 110 6.45 6.01 -8.89
C THR A 110 6.41 6.02 -7.36
N THR A 111 6.82 4.94 -6.71
CA THR A 111 6.81 4.76 -5.26
C THR A 111 8.16 4.28 -4.75
N SER A 112 8.49 4.64 -3.51
CA SER A 112 9.73 4.25 -2.86
C SER A 112 9.55 4.25 -1.35
N PHE A 113 10.45 3.60 -0.62
CA PHE A 113 10.49 3.73 0.82
C PHE A 113 11.34 4.92 1.23
N VAL A 114 10.80 5.86 2.00
CA VAL A 114 11.54 7.05 2.45
C VAL A 114 11.27 7.29 3.95
N PRO A 115 12.25 7.06 4.86
CA PRO A 115 13.56 6.47 4.61
C PRO A 115 13.48 4.97 4.25
N VAL A 116 14.60 4.38 3.81
CA VAL A 116 14.70 2.93 3.64
C VAL A 116 14.58 2.26 5.02
N PRO A 117 13.62 1.34 5.22
CA PRO A 117 13.43 0.67 6.50
C PRO A 117 14.61 -0.20 6.87
N THR A 118 14.82 -0.39 8.15
CA THR A 118 15.74 -1.40 8.66
C THR A 118 15.21 -2.81 8.33
N THR A 119 16.12 -3.76 8.14
CA THR A 119 15.78 -5.18 8.02
C THR A 119 14.91 -5.62 9.19
N LEU A 120 13.87 -6.41 8.90
CA LEU A 120 12.99 -7.02 9.92
C LEU A 120 13.22 -8.53 9.95
N ILE A 121 13.25 -9.13 11.14
CA ILE A 121 13.30 -10.59 11.30
C ILE A 121 12.11 -11.01 12.16
N PHE A 122 11.13 -11.67 11.53
CA PHE A 122 10.01 -12.27 12.24
C PHE A 122 10.44 -13.61 12.83
N GLY A 123 10.47 -13.72 14.15
CA GLY A 123 10.83 -14.94 14.86
C GLY A 123 9.74 -16.00 14.81
N VAL A 124 10.16 -17.27 14.86
CA VAL A 124 9.23 -18.41 15.02
C VAL A 124 8.49 -18.36 16.37
N LEU A 125 7.43 -19.16 16.53
CA LEU A 125 6.70 -19.36 17.80
C LEU A 125 6.24 -18.04 18.45
N THR A 126 5.72 -17.11 17.65
CA THR A 126 5.16 -15.82 18.12
C THR A 126 6.17 -14.90 18.83
N ARG A 127 7.47 -15.06 18.59
CA ARG A 127 8.53 -14.22 19.17
C ARG A 127 8.55 -12.77 18.68
N GLY A 128 7.68 -12.40 17.74
CA GLY A 128 7.62 -11.05 17.18
C GLY A 128 8.85 -10.72 16.33
N LEU A 129 9.30 -9.46 16.39
CA LEU A 129 10.55 -9.02 15.78
C LEU A 129 11.73 -9.36 16.69
N VAL A 130 12.73 -10.06 16.18
CA VAL A 130 13.86 -10.54 17.00
C VAL A 130 15.12 -9.68 16.90
N ASN A 131 15.18 -8.76 15.95
CA ASN A 131 16.35 -7.91 15.70
C ASN A 131 16.13 -6.43 16.03
N ILE A 132 14.95 -6.07 16.52
CA ILE A 132 14.57 -4.68 16.83
C ILE A 132 13.79 -4.65 18.14
N ASN A 133 14.07 -3.67 18.99
CA ASN A 133 13.48 -3.52 20.33
C ASN A 133 12.41 -2.42 20.42
N ASN A 134 12.11 -1.74 19.31
CA ASN A 134 11.11 -0.68 19.20
C ASN A 134 10.22 -0.90 17.97
N SER A 135 9.06 -0.26 17.94
CA SER A 135 8.20 -0.26 16.74
C SER A 135 8.91 0.38 15.55
N VAL A 136 8.68 -0.16 14.35
CA VAL A 136 9.20 0.36 13.09
C VAL A 136 8.07 0.91 12.26
N THR A 137 8.20 2.15 11.80
CA THR A 137 7.32 2.74 10.79
C THR A 137 7.97 2.59 9.42
N ILE A 138 7.26 1.95 8.51
CA ILE A 138 7.61 1.80 7.11
C ILE A 138 6.76 2.79 6.33
N THR A 139 7.40 3.79 5.73
CA THR A 139 6.74 4.82 4.93
C THR A 139 6.93 4.52 3.44
N VAL A 140 5.82 4.38 2.71
CA VAL A 140 5.80 4.34 1.25
C VAL A 140 5.46 5.73 0.74
N SER A 141 6.36 6.32 -0.05
CA SER A 141 6.24 7.66 -0.61
C SER A 141 6.11 7.63 -2.12
N GLY A 142 5.23 8.46 -2.68
CA GLY A 142 5.06 8.66 -4.12
C GLY A 142 4.07 9.78 -4.43
N PHE A 143 4.27 10.53 -5.52
CA PHE A 143 3.37 11.62 -5.93
C PHE A 143 3.05 12.66 -4.84
N ASN A 144 3.98 12.96 -3.93
CA ASN A 144 3.78 13.80 -2.74
C ASN A 144 2.78 13.25 -1.71
N HIS A 145 2.45 11.96 -1.79
CA HIS A 145 1.68 11.24 -0.78
C HIS A 145 2.60 10.28 -0.04
N ASN A 146 2.40 10.18 1.27
CA ASN A 146 3.08 9.21 2.13
C ASN A 146 2.05 8.31 2.79
N TYR A 147 2.33 7.03 2.87
CA TYR A 147 1.48 6.05 3.54
C TYR A 147 2.30 5.19 4.48
N ASP A 148 1.89 5.14 5.73
CA ASP A 148 2.63 4.48 6.79
C ASP A 148 2.06 3.09 7.12
N ILE A 149 2.99 2.18 7.43
CA ILE A 149 2.71 0.86 7.99
C ILE A 149 3.53 0.77 9.27
N VAL A 150 2.91 0.38 10.38
CA VAL A 150 3.60 0.25 11.66
C VAL A 150 3.74 -1.23 12.00
N VAL A 151 4.96 -1.64 12.35
CA VAL A 151 5.28 -2.98 12.83
C VAL A 151 5.75 -2.86 14.28
N GLU A 152 4.97 -3.42 15.20
CA GLU A 152 5.32 -3.48 16.61
C GLU A 152 6.31 -4.61 16.90
N VAL A 153 7.01 -4.51 18.03
CA VAL A 153 8.02 -5.50 18.47
C VAL A 153 7.40 -6.89 18.67
N ASN A 154 6.15 -6.96 19.12
CA ASN A 154 5.41 -8.22 19.24
C ASN A 154 5.04 -8.85 17.87
N GLY A 155 5.38 -8.20 16.76
CA GLY A 155 5.08 -8.60 15.39
C GLY A 155 3.73 -8.11 14.87
N THR A 156 2.95 -7.35 15.63
CA THR A 156 1.67 -6.79 15.16
C THR A 156 1.92 -5.80 14.03
N ILE A 157 1.20 -5.95 12.92
CA ILE A 157 1.31 -5.11 11.74
C ILE A 157 0.01 -4.32 11.55
N THR A 158 0.08 -3.01 11.79
CA THR A 158 -1.06 -2.09 11.72
C THR A 158 -0.93 -1.10 10.57
N ASP A 159 -2.04 -0.43 10.28
CA ASP A 159 -2.11 0.64 9.31
C ASP A 159 -1.75 1.97 9.98
N GLY A 160 -0.79 2.71 9.44
CA GLY A 160 -0.47 4.08 9.87
C GLY A 160 -1.25 5.15 9.11
N GLY A 161 -1.81 4.80 7.94
CA GLY A 161 -2.60 5.72 7.11
C GLY A 161 -1.77 6.72 6.31
N PHE A 162 -2.46 7.67 5.66
CA PHE A 162 -1.82 8.80 4.97
C PHE A 162 -1.29 9.82 5.98
N GLN A 163 -0.12 10.39 5.68
CA GLN A 163 0.50 11.49 6.43
C GLN A 163 0.29 12.83 5.73
#